data_AF-A0A8H7FVH4-F1
#
_entry.id   AF-A0A8H7FVH4-F1
#
_cell.length_a   1.000
_cell.length_b   1.000
_cell.length_c   1.000
_cell.angle_alpha   90.00
_cell.angle_beta   90.00
_cell.angle_gamma   90.00
#
_symmetry.space_group_name_H-M   'P 1'
#
loop_
_entity.id
_entity.type
_entity.pdbx_description
1 polymer ?
#
loop_
_entity_poly.entity_id
_entity_poly.type
_entity_poly.pdbx_seq_one_letter_code
_entity_poly.pdbx_strand_id
1 'polypeptide(L)'
;MFHANGSSQPGVNMSALRGVVGGAEVIPHPIILWIKWSGYEHVPWNGIRVSGGNMTRAEIAQRVVQSFSDFINLAKAVPIDPSYAAFRVGGGGVTLDKLVLVSLACMVGELWVAEVDVLRA
;
A
#
# COMPACT_ATOMS: atom_id res chain seq x y z
N MET A 1 -7.38 34.01 -22.97
CA MET A 1 -8.19 35.06 -22.33
C MET A 1 -9.04 34.34 -21.29
N PHE A 2 -8.78 34.60 -20.01
CA PHE A 2 -9.34 33.84 -18.88
C PHE A 2 -10.78 34.30 -18.61
N HIS A 3 -11.71 33.35 -18.55
CA HIS A 3 -13.02 33.58 -17.94
C HIS A 3 -12.98 33.07 -16.51
N ALA A 4 -12.88 34.00 -15.57
CA ALA A 4 -13.20 33.76 -14.17
C ALA A 4 -14.73 33.80 -14.04
N ASN A 5 -15.34 32.68 -13.62
CA ASN A 5 -16.67 32.73 -13.06
C ASN A 5 -16.72 31.85 -11.82
N GLY A 6 -17.12 32.46 -10.71
CA GLY A 6 -16.97 31.93 -9.38
C GLY A 6 -17.94 30.80 -9.07
N SER A 7 -17.42 29.82 -8.35
CA SER A 7 -18.17 29.05 -7.36
C SER A 7 -17.20 28.75 -6.23
N SER A 8 -17.54 29.26 -5.06
CA SER A 8 -16.85 29.08 -3.80
C SER A 8 -16.50 27.60 -3.60
N GLN A 9 -15.22 27.25 -3.61
CA GLN A 9 -14.80 25.97 -3.03
C GLN A 9 -15.16 26.01 -1.54
N PRO A 10 -16.00 25.11 -1.03
CA PRO A 10 -16.14 24.95 0.41
C PRO A 10 -14.77 24.50 0.91
N GLY A 11 -14.19 25.30 1.81
CA GLY A 11 -12.94 24.94 2.47
C GLY A 11 -13.06 23.54 3.03
N VAL A 12 -12.08 22.69 2.70
CA VAL A 12 -11.96 21.36 3.28
C VAL A 12 -11.76 21.54 4.78
N ASN A 13 -12.86 21.42 5.52
CA ASN A 13 -12.86 21.58 6.96
C ASN A 13 -12.13 20.36 7.54
N MET A 14 -10.89 20.56 7.99
CA MET A 14 -10.05 19.52 8.60
C MET A 14 -10.66 18.89 9.85
N SER A 15 -11.79 19.41 10.35
CA SER A 15 -12.58 18.81 11.43
C SER A 15 -13.39 17.58 10.98
N ALA A 16 -13.59 17.37 9.67
CA ALA A 16 -14.33 16.22 9.14
C ALA A 16 -13.54 14.90 9.17
N LEU A 17 -12.22 14.95 9.43
CA LEU A 17 -11.37 13.75 9.53
C LEU A 17 -11.39 13.10 10.93
N ARG A 18 -12.19 13.62 11.87
CA ARG A 18 -12.28 13.12 13.26
C ARG A 18 -13.34 12.01 13.46
N GLY A 19 -13.55 11.20 12.42
CA GLY A 19 -14.58 10.16 12.41
C GLY A 19 -14.19 8.88 11.67
N VAL A 20 -12.92 8.44 11.72
CA VAL A 20 -12.56 7.08 11.29
C VAL A 20 -12.57 6.16 12.52
N VAL A 21 -13.77 5.95 13.07
CA VAL A 21 -14.01 4.93 14.09
C VAL A 21 -14.55 3.69 13.38
N GLY A 22 -13.68 2.69 13.18
CA GLY A 22 -14.07 1.27 13.14
C GLY A 22 -15.16 0.82 12.17
N GLY A 23 -15.32 1.45 11.00
CA GLY A 23 -16.21 0.93 9.96
C GLY A 23 -15.66 -0.38 9.38
N ALA A 24 -16.49 -1.43 9.37
CA ALA A 24 -16.23 -2.61 8.55
C ALA A 24 -16.46 -2.24 7.09
N GLU A 25 -15.44 -2.38 6.26
CA GLU A 25 -15.52 -2.27 4.82
C GLU A 25 -16.10 -3.58 4.28
N VAL A 26 -17.12 -3.49 3.44
CA VAL A 26 -17.65 -4.66 2.72
C VAL A 26 -16.75 -4.90 1.52
N ILE A 27 -16.04 -6.01 1.52
CA ILE A 27 -15.20 -6.45 0.40
C ILE A 27 -16.00 -7.50 -0.39
N PRO A 28 -16.67 -7.13 -1.49
CA PRO A 28 -17.59 -8.04 -2.19
C PRO A 28 -16.87 -9.20 -2.89
N HIS A 29 -15.63 -8.99 -3.32
CA HIS A 29 -14.81 -10.03 -3.95
C HIS A 29 -13.41 -10.08 -3.33
N PRO A 30 -12.74 -11.26 -3.32
CA PRO A 30 -11.40 -11.36 -2.77
C PRO A 30 -10.43 -10.39 -3.42
N ILE A 31 -9.70 -9.63 -2.61
CA ILE A 31 -8.65 -8.72 -3.08
C ILE A 31 -7.35 -9.52 -3.15
N ILE A 32 -6.54 -9.29 -4.20
CA ILE A 32 -5.17 -9.82 -4.27
C ILE A 32 -4.21 -8.65 -4.08
N LEU A 33 -3.37 -8.73 -3.05
CA LEU A 33 -2.36 -7.72 -2.75
C LEU A 33 -1.10 -7.98 -3.58
N TRP A 34 -0.85 -7.13 -4.58
CA TRP A 34 0.34 -7.19 -5.41
C TRP A 34 1.37 -6.15 -4.96
N ILE A 35 2.61 -6.59 -4.78
CA ILE A 35 3.74 -5.70 -4.51
C ILE A 35 4.54 -5.56 -5.79
N LYS A 36 4.66 -4.32 -6.28
CA LYS A 36 5.57 -3.97 -7.38
C LYS A 36 6.81 -3.34 -6.76
N TRP A 37 7.96 -3.98 -6.96
CA TRP A 37 9.23 -3.51 -6.44
C TRP A 37 10.30 -3.63 -7.52
N SER A 38 10.98 -2.53 -7.80
CA SER A 38 11.95 -2.44 -8.89
C SER A 38 13.10 -3.43 -8.73
N GLY A 39 13.39 -4.20 -9.79
CA GLY A 39 14.45 -5.20 -9.84
C GLY A 39 14.06 -6.60 -9.35
N TYR A 40 12.83 -6.78 -8.84
CA TYR A 40 12.27 -8.06 -8.42
C TYR A 40 11.11 -8.53 -9.32
N GLU A 41 10.97 -7.99 -10.52
CA GLU A 41 9.91 -8.34 -11.47
C GLU A 41 9.95 -9.80 -11.89
N HIS A 42 11.12 -10.43 -11.80
CA HIS A 42 11.33 -11.85 -12.09
C HIS A 42 10.95 -12.77 -10.93
N VAL A 43 10.66 -12.23 -9.75
CA VAL A 43 10.25 -13.03 -8.59
C VAL A 43 8.76 -13.32 -8.71
N PRO A 44 8.34 -14.61 -8.76
CA PRO A 44 6.93 -14.97 -8.83
C PRO A 44 6.26 -14.69 -7.48
N TRP A 45 5.80 -13.46 -7.29
CA TRP A 45 5.05 -13.03 -6.13
C TRP A 45 3.55 -13.25 -6.39
N ASN A 46 2.96 -14.23 -5.72
CA ASN A 46 1.55 -14.59 -5.91
C ASN A 46 0.57 -13.68 -5.15
N GLY A 47 1.07 -12.69 -4.42
CA GLY A 47 0.26 -11.81 -3.58
C GLY A 47 -0.41 -12.52 -2.41
N ILE A 48 -0.93 -11.73 -1.47
CA ILE A 48 -1.82 -12.25 -0.43
C ILE A 48 -3.26 -12.08 -0.90
N ARG A 49 -4.01 -13.18 -0.92
CA ARG A 49 -5.46 -13.15 -1.15
C ARG A 49 -6.17 -12.80 0.16
N VAL A 50 -6.87 -11.68 0.14
CA VAL A 50 -7.76 -11.25 1.20
C VAL A 50 -9.15 -11.77 0.86
N SER A 51 -9.71 -12.62 1.71
CA SER A 51 -11.05 -13.18 1.52
C SER A 51 -12.09 -12.06 1.46
N GLY A 52 -13.10 -12.22 0.61
CA GLY A 52 -14.27 -11.33 0.63
C GLY A 52 -15.05 -11.44 1.94
N GLY A 53 -15.86 -10.44 2.23
CA GLY A 53 -16.65 -10.33 3.46
C GLY A 53 -16.48 -8.98 4.14
N ASN A 54 -17.00 -8.87 5.36
CA ASN A 54 -16.84 -7.68 6.18
C ASN A 54 -15.46 -7.71 6.83
N MET A 55 -14.62 -6.73 6.50
CA MET A 55 -13.32 -6.54 7.14
C MET A 55 -13.17 -5.11 7.60
N THR A 56 -12.67 -4.93 8.81
CA THR A 56 -12.23 -3.63 9.31
C THR A 56 -10.99 -3.16 8.55
N ARG A 57 -10.81 -1.84 8.45
CA ARG A 57 -9.57 -1.27 7.89
C ARG A 57 -8.30 -1.77 8.60
N ALA A 58 -8.40 -2.06 9.90
CA ALA A 58 -7.30 -2.61 10.68
C ALA A 58 -6.90 -4.02 10.21
N GLU A 59 -7.88 -4.87 9.90
CA GLU A 59 -7.62 -6.22 9.35
C GLU A 59 -6.99 -6.13 7.97
N ILE A 60 -7.48 -5.23 7.11
CA ILE A 60 -6.87 -5.01 5.78
C ILE A 60 -5.42 -4.53 5.94
N ALA A 61 -5.17 -3.56 6.82
CA ALA A 61 -3.82 -3.06 7.10
C ALA A 61 -2.89 -4.18 7.62
N GLN A 62 -3.36 -5.04 8.52
CA GLN A 62 -2.59 -6.20 8.99
C GLN A 62 -2.23 -7.15 7.84
N ARG A 63 -3.16 -7.40 6.91
CA ARG A 63 -2.87 -8.22 5.71
C ARG A 63 -1.86 -7.57 4.79
N VAL A 64 -1.90 -6.25 4.62
CA VAL A 64 -0.87 -5.51 3.86
C VAL A 64 0.50 -5.64 4.52
N VAL A 65 0.59 -5.46 5.83
CA VAL A 65 1.85 -5.62 6.58
C VAL A 65 2.41 -7.03 6.43
N GLN A 66 1.56 -8.06 6.56
CA GLN A 66 1.97 -9.45 6.36
C GLN A 66 2.48 -9.68 4.93
N SER A 67 1.79 -9.14 3.94
CA SER A 67 2.17 -9.21 2.51
C SER A 67 3.57 -8.64 2.27
N PHE A 68 3.87 -7.49 2.86
CA PHE A 68 5.21 -6.90 2.79
C PHE A 68 6.24 -7.74 3.53
N SER A 69 5.96 -8.21 4.74
CA SER A 69 6.88 -9.06 5.50
C SER A 69 7.29 -10.31 4.70
N ASP A 70 6.32 -10.98 4.09
CA ASP A 70 6.55 -12.20 3.30
C ASP A 70 7.33 -11.90 2.02
N PHE A 71 6.97 -10.84 1.29
CA PHE A 71 7.71 -10.39 0.12
C PHE A 71 9.17 -10.07 0.45
N ILE A 72 9.43 -9.37 1.55
CA ILE A 72 10.78 -8.98 1.97
C ILE A 72 11.62 -10.17 2.38
N ASN A 73 11.03 -11.13 3.10
CA ASN A 73 11.71 -12.37 3.44
C ASN A 73 12.07 -13.17 2.19
N LEU A 74 11.18 -13.22 1.19
CA LEU A 74 11.46 -13.82 -0.11
C LEU A 74 12.56 -13.05 -0.86
N ALA A 75 12.42 -11.73 -1.00
CA ALA A 75 13.32 -10.88 -1.76
C ALA A 75 14.76 -10.88 -1.24
N LYS A 76 14.98 -11.11 0.06
CA LYS A 76 16.32 -11.31 0.64
C LYS A 76 17.04 -12.55 0.11
N ALA A 77 16.30 -13.56 -0.33
CA ALA A 77 16.84 -14.84 -0.79
C ALA A 77 17.08 -14.88 -2.31
N VAL A 78 16.66 -13.86 -3.07
CA VAL A 78 16.73 -13.84 -4.53
C VAL A 78 17.66 -12.71 -5.00
N PRO A 79 18.52 -12.94 -6.01
CA PRO A 79 19.31 -11.86 -6.59
C PRO A 79 18.42 -10.79 -7.24
N ILE A 80 18.76 -9.52 -7.05
CA ILE A 80 18.14 -8.41 -7.78
C ILE A 80 18.82 -8.27 -9.15
N ASP A 81 18.10 -7.74 -10.14
CA ASP A 81 18.73 -7.21 -11.35
C ASP A 81 19.79 -6.13 -10.97
N PRO A 82 21.06 -6.28 -11.40
CA PRO A 82 22.12 -5.35 -11.05
C PRO A 82 21.84 -3.89 -11.42
N SER A 83 21.06 -3.65 -12.48
CA SER A 83 20.67 -2.31 -12.94
C SER A 83 19.80 -1.57 -11.91
N TYR A 84 19.19 -2.33 -10.99
CA TYR A 84 18.32 -1.84 -9.93
C TYR A 84 18.92 -2.02 -8.54
N ALA A 85 20.24 -2.15 -8.40
CA ALA A 85 20.91 -2.43 -7.12
C ALA A 85 20.51 -1.48 -5.97
N ALA A 86 20.17 -0.22 -6.26
CA ALA A 86 19.69 0.75 -5.27
C ALA A 86 18.37 0.32 -4.58
N PHE A 87 17.56 -0.51 -5.24
CA PHE A 87 16.30 -1.06 -4.73
C PHE A 87 16.47 -2.41 -4.04
N ARG A 88 17.70 -2.93 -3.93
CA ARG A 88 17.95 -4.22 -3.28
C ARG A 88 17.37 -4.24 -1.87
N VAL A 89 16.63 -5.28 -1.52
CA VAL A 89 16.16 -5.47 -0.14
C VAL A 89 17.33 -5.95 0.72
N GLY A 90 17.67 -5.19 1.77
CA GLY A 90 18.75 -5.52 2.71
C GLY A 90 20.09 -4.82 2.41
N GLY A 91 21.19 -5.49 2.73
CA GLY A 91 22.54 -4.90 2.66
C GLY A 91 22.90 -4.38 1.27
N GLY A 92 23.25 -3.09 1.19
CA GLY A 92 23.60 -2.41 -0.06
C GLY A 92 22.43 -1.84 -0.86
N GLY A 93 21.20 -1.85 -0.30
CA GLY A 93 20.03 -1.18 -0.87
C GLY A 93 19.09 -0.64 0.21
N VAL A 94 17.79 -0.92 0.09
CA VAL A 94 16.74 -0.49 1.03
C VAL A 94 16.74 -1.39 2.27
N THR A 95 17.06 -0.81 3.42
CA THR A 95 16.83 -1.41 4.74
C THR A 95 15.44 -1.02 5.24
N LEU A 96 14.69 -2.02 5.69
CA LEU A 96 13.31 -1.85 6.16
C LEU A 96 13.28 -2.03 7.67
N ASP A 97 13.80 -1.03 8.37
CA ASP A 97 13.81 -1.04 9.83
C ASP A 97 12.40 -0.78 10.37
N LYS A 98 11.65 0.12 9.73
CA LYS A 98 10.25 0.39 10.04
C LYS A 98 9.46 0.74 8.78
N LEU A 99 8.45 -0.07 8.50
CA LEU A 99 7.54 0.10 7.38
C LEU A 99 6.19 0.62 7.92
N VAL A 100 5.73 1.76 7.41
CA VAL A 100 4.50 2.41 7.86
C VAL A 100 3.51 2.47 6.71
N LEU A 101 2.33 1.91 6.91
CA LEU A 101 1.20 2.12 6.01
C LEU A 101 0.73 3.57 6.16
N VAL A 102 0.99 4.40 5.15
CA VAL A 102 0.65 5.83 5.13
C VAL A 102 -0.81 6.01 4.74
N SER A 103 -1.24 5.31 3.70
CA SER A 103 -2.60 5.41 3.19
C SER A 103 -3.09 4.08 2.66
N LEU A 104 -4.40 3.89 2.73
CA LEU A 104 -5.11 2.78 2.13
C LEU A 104 -6.39 3.33 1.52
N ALA A 105 -6.49 3.27 0.20
CA ALA A 105 -7.62 3.80 -0.55
C ALA A 105 -8.20 2.73 -1.47
N CYS A 106 -9.52 2.61 -1.46
CA CYS A 106 -10.25 1.94 -2.53
C CYS A 106 -10.39 2.92 -3.70
N MET A 107 -9.76 2.61 -4.83
CA MET A 107 -9.84 3.36 -6.08
C MET A 107 -11.10 2.93 -6.86
N VAL A 108 -11.24 3.37 -8.12
CA VAL A 108 -12.39 3.00 -8.96
C VAL A 108 -12.47 1.47 -9.12
N GLY A 109 -13.64 0.90 -8.81
CA GLY A 109 -13.89 -0.54 -8.86
C GLY A 109 -13.52 -1.26 -7.56
N GLU A 110 -12.68 -2.29 -7.66
CA GLU A 110 -12.20 -3.12 -6.54
C GLU A 110 -10.68 -3.00 -6.33
N LEU A 111 -10.08 -1.97 -6.93
CA LEU A 111 -8.65 -1.75 -6.85
C LEU A 111 -8.32 -1.04 -5.54
N TRP A 112 -7.60 -1.72 -4.65
CA TRP A 112 -7.08 -1.11 -3.43
C TRP A 112 -5.62 -0.69 -3.64
N VAL A 113 -5.31 0.54 -3.26
CA VAL A 113 -3.95 1.09 -3.29
C VAL A 113 -3.52 1.35 -1.85
N ALA A 114 -2.39 0.77 -1.48
CA ALA A 114 -1.72 1.02 -0.22
C ALA A 114 -0.44 1.81 -0.50
N GLU A 115 -0.30 2.95 0.15
CA GLU A 115 0.96 3.70 0.17
C GLU A 115 1.71 3.38 1.44
N VAL A 116 2.98 3.10 1.29
CA VAL A 116 3.84 2.62 2.35
C VAL A 116 5.12 3.42 2.35
N ASP A 117 5.52 3.87 3.54
CA ASP A 117 6.76 4.61 3.74
C ASP A 117 7.75 3.78 4.57
N VAL A 118 9.03 4.01 4.32
CA VAL A 118 10.14 3.39 5.02
C VAL A 118 10.74 4.44 5.94
N LEU A 119 10.42 4.34 7.23
CA LEU A 119 11.06 5.17 8.23
C LEU A 119 12.45 4.60 8.51
N ARG A 120 13.46 5.41 8.18
CA ARG A 120 14.84 5.16 8.60
C ARG A 120 14.97 5.53 10.08
N ALA A 121 15.61 4.66 10.85
CA ALA A 121 15.97 4.92 12.24
C ALA A 121 17.08 5.97 12.34
#